data_AF-A0A386WXS7-F1
#
_entry.id   AF-A0A386WXS7-F1
#
_cell.length_a   1.000
_cell.length_b   1.000
_cell.length_c   1.000
_cell.angle_alpha   90.00
_cell.angle_beta   90.00
_cell.angle_gamma   90.00
#
_symmetry.space_group_name_H-M   'P 1'
#
loop_
_entity.id
_entity.type
_entity.pdbx_description
1 polymer ?
#
loop_
_entity_poly.entity_id
_entity_poly.type
_entity_poly.pdbx_seq_one_letter_code
_entity_poly.pdbx_strand_id
1 'polypeptide(L)'
;MTLFEAIGGEPAFRKLVDEFYAGVADDPLLRPMYPEEDLGPAADRLTLFLIQYWGGPHTYSEQRGHPRLRMRHAPYRIGAAERDAWLLHMRRAVDALDLPPQLAAALWDYLERAAYFMVNVMEDPAAG
;
A
#
# COMPACT_ATOMS: atom_id res chain seq x y z
N MET A 1 20.07 10.39 6.94
CA MET A 1 18.67 10.78 6.75
C MET A 1 17.93 9.61 6.16
N THR A 2 16.86 9.15 6.81
CA THR A 2 16.02 8.06 6.31
C THR A 2 15.09 8.57 5.21
N LEU A 3 14.47 7.66 4.43
CA LEU A 3 13.42 8.09 3.48
C LEU A 3 12.25 8.73 4.24
N PHE A 4 11.92 8.20 5.43
CA PHE A 4 10.90 8.76 6.29
C PHE A 4 11.12 10.25 6.59
N GLU A 5 12.33 10.62 7.01
CA GLU A 5 12.69 12.03 7.23
C GLU A 5 12.68 12.83 5.92
N ALA A 6 13.21 12.24 4.84
CA ALA A 6 13.39 12.91 3.55
C ALA A 6 12.07 13.33 2.87
N ILE A 7 10.99 12.56 3.06
CA ILE A 7 9.70 12.84 2.40
C ILE A 7 8.72 13.64 3.28
N GLY A 8 9.12 14.02 4.51
CA GLY A 8 8.28 14.82 5.41
C GLY A 8 7.66 14.09 6.59
N GLY A 9 8.15 12.89 6.93
CA GLY A 9 7.75 12.15 8.12
C GLY A 9 6.32 11.60 8.07
N GLU A 10 5.72 11.40 9.25
CA GLU A 10 4.36 10.85 9.38
C GLU A 10 3.30 11.61 8.56
N PRO A 11 3.26 12.96 8.52
CA PRO A 11 2.26 13.69 7.72
C PRO A 11 2.26 13.29 6.23
N ALA A 12 3.43 13.03 5.64
CA ALA A 12 3.54 12.61 4.25
C ALA A 12 2.98 11.19 4.02
N PHE A 13 3.24 10.26 4.93
CA PHE A 13 2.69 8.89 4.84
C PHE A 13 1.18 8.85 5.11
N ARG A 14 0.68 9.68 6.02
CA ARG A 14 -0.76 9.85 6.25
C ARG A 14 -1.43 10.32 4.95
N LYS A 15 -0.92 11.41 4.36
CA LYS A 15 -1.41 11.91 3.07
C LYS A 15 -1.37 10.85 1.98
N LEU A 16 -0.23 10.15 1.82
CA LEU A 16 -0.10 9.06 0.84
C LEU A 16 -1.21 8.01 1.00
N VAL A 17 -1.44 7.56 2.23
CA VAL A 17 -2.39 6.48 2.50
C VAL A 17 -3.84 6.97 2.41
N ASP A 18 -4.12 8.21 2.82
CA ASP A 18 -5.45 8.83 2.68
C ASP A 18 -5.83 8.96 1.20
N GLU A 19 -4.93 9.48 0.36
CA GLU A 19 -5.14 9.57 -1.10
C GLU A 19 -5.32 8.19 -1.75
N PHE A 20 -4.55 7.19 -1.29
CA PHE A 20 -4.68 5.82 -1.75
C PHE A 20 -6.07 5.25 -1.41
N TYR A 21 -6.52 5.37 -0.16
CA TYR A 21 -7.81 4.81 0.26
C TYR A 21 -9.02 5.61 -0.25
N ALA A 22 -8.87 6.90 -0.56
CA ALA A 22 -9.89 7.65 -1.29
C ALA A 22 -10.16 7.03 -2.67
N GLY A 23 -9.12 6.59 -3.38
CA GLY A 23 -9.28 5.86 -4.64
C GLY A 23 -9.86 4.45 -4.47
N VAL A 24 -9.39 3.72 -3.45
CA VAL A 24 -9.89 2.36 -3.14
C VAL A 24 -11.38 2.36 -2.76
N ALA A 25 -11.86 3.42 -2.10
CA ALA A 25 -13.25 3.51 -1.65
C ALA A 25 -14.27 3.39 -2.80
N ASP A 26 -13.91 3.87 -3.98
CA ASP A 26 -14.75 3.88 -5.18
C ASP A 26 -14.37 2.80 -6.21
N ASP A 27 -13.33 2.01 -5.95
CA ASP A 27 -12.85 0.99 -6.88
C ASP A 27 -13.70 -0.29 -6.80
N PRO A 28 -14.37 -0.72 -7.89
CA PRO A 28 -15.28 -1.85 -7.84
C PRO A 28 -14.57 -3.20 -7.66
N LEU A 29 -13.25 -3.28 -7.90
CA LEU A 29 -12.45 -4.48 -7.72
C LEU A 29 -11.87 -4.56 -6.31
N LEU A 30 -11.34 -3.43 -5.81
CA LEU A 30 -10.69 -3.39 -4.49
C LEU A 30 -11.67 -3.21 -3.34
N ARG A 31 -12.70 -2.36 -3.49
CA ARG A 31 -13.64 -2.05 -2.42
C ARG A 31 -14.29 -3.31 -1.81
N PRO A 32 -14.72 -4.33 -2.58
CA PRO A 32 -15.29 -5.55 -2.02
C PRO A 32 -14.30 -6.39 -1.18
N MET A 33 -12.99 -6.17 -1.32
CA MET A 33 -11.97 -6.87 -0.52
C MET A 33 -11.93 -6.38 0.94
N TYR A 34 -12.59 -5.26 1.23
CA TYR A 34 -12.69 -4.67 2.56
C TYR A 34 -14.12 -4.86 3.10
N PRO A 35 -14.36 -5.85 3.97
CA PRO A 35 -15.71 -6.17 4.45
C PRO A 35 -16.28 -5.08 5.38
N GLU A 36 -15.42 -4.27 5.99
CA GLU A 36 -15.81 -3.14 6.82
C GLU A 36 -16.26 -1.96 5.93
N GLU A 37 -17.27 -1.21 6.39
CA GLU A 37 -17.65 0.05 5.74
C GLU A 37 -16.56 1.10 5.88
N ASP A 38 -15.94 1.14 7.06
CA ASP A 38 -14.85 2.04 7.41
C ASP A 38 -13.49 1.47 6.99
N LEU A 39 -12.77 2.22 6.15
CA LEU A 39 -11.41 1.88 5.71
C LEU A 39 -10.33 2.43 6.66
N GLY A 40 -10.70 3.26 7.65
CA GLY A 40 -9.79 3.89 8.61
C GLY A 40 -8.82 2.93 9.29
N PRO A 41 -9.29 1.80 9.85
CA PRO A 41 -8.39 0.81 10.46
C PRO A 41 -7.41 0.17 9.47
N ALA A 42 -7.78 0.04 8.18
CA ALA A 42 -6.89 -0.47 7.14
C ALA A 42 -5.86 0.60 6.71
N ALA A 43 -6.28 1.86 6.63
CA ALA A 43 -5.43 3.03 6.42
C ALA A 43 -4.38 3.18 7.52
N ASP A 44 -4.79 3.08 8.79
CA ASP A 44 -3.86 3.15 9.92
C ASP A 44 -2.79 2.06 9.84
N ARG A 45 -3.18 0.82 9.54
CA ARG A 45 -2.26 -0.31 9.45
C ARG A 45 -1.25 -0.14 8.33
N LEU A 46 -1.68 0.37 7.16
CA LEU A 46 -0.78 0.64 6.04
C LEU A 46 0.16 1.80 6.36
N THR A 47 -0.35 2.87 6.96
CA THR A 47 0.45 4.04 7.37
C THR A 47 1.56 3.64 8.32
N LEU A 48 1.21 2.97 9.42
CA LEU A 48 2.19 2.53 10.41
C LEU A 48 3.22 1.57 9.80
N PHE A 49 2.78 0.69 8.89
CA PHE A 49 3.68 -0.21 8.19
C PHE A 49 4.70 0.55 7.32
N LEU A 50 4.26 1.51 6.51
CA LEU A 50 5.12 2.28 5.62
C LEU A 50 6.08 3.18 6.41
N ILE A 51 5.59 3.84 7.47
CA ILE A 51 6.43 4.61 8.39
C ILE A 51 7.57 3.74 8.93
N GLN A 52 7.24 2.57 9.45
CA GLN A 52 8.25 1.65 9.97
C GLN A 52 9.20 1.17 8.88
N TYR A 53 8.68 0.81 7.70
CA TYR A 53 9.50 0.31 6.59
C TYR A 53 10.56 1.33 6.14
N TRP A 54 10.20 2.61 6.14
CA TRP A 54 11.07 3.70 5.67
C TRP A 54 11.94 4.35 6.75
N GLY A 55 12.03 3.72 7.92
CA GLY A 55 12.94 4.13 9.00
C GLY A 55 12.33 5.10 10.02
N GLY A 56 11.01 5.20 10.09
CA GLY A 56 10.29 5.84 11.19
C GLY A 56 10.07 4.89 12.39
N PRO A 57 9.21 5.28 13.35
CA PRO A 57 8.90 4.48 14.54
C PRO A 57 8.43 3.04 14.25
N HIS A 58 8.74 2.12 15.16
CA HIS A 58 8.39 0.69 15.07
C HIS A 58 6.97 0.35 15.55
N THR A 59 6.07 1.34 15.57
CA THR A 59 4.72 1.24 16.13
C THR A 59 3.89 0.13 15.48
N TYR A 60 4.07 -0.13 14.18
CA TYR A 60 3.41 -1.27 13.53
C TYR A 60 3.78 -2.58 14.22
N SER A 61 5.07 -2.86 14.38
CA SER A 61 5.56 -4.09 15.00
C SER A 61 5.21 -4.18 16.48
N GLU A 62 5.22 -3.06 17.20
CA GLU A 62 4.82 -3.00 18.62
C GLU A 62 3.35 -3.42 18.82
N GLN A 63 2.46 -2.99 17.91
CA GLN A 63 1.03 -3.27 18.00
C GLN A 63 0.61 -4.59 17.34
N ARG A 64 1.33 -5.01 16.28
CA ARG A 64 0.89 -6.09 15.36
C ARG A 64 1.90 -7.23 15.27
N GLY A 65 3.07 -7.11 15.88
CA GLY A 65 4.19 -8.04 15.69
C GLY A 65 4.74 -8.01 14.26
N HIS A 66 5.54 -9.02 13.93
CA HIS A 66 6.25 -9.11 12.64
C HIS A 66 5.30 -8.93 11.43
N PRO A 67 5.66 -8.15 10.39
CA PRO A 67 4.79 -7.84 9.23
C PRO A 67 4.17 -9.03 8.50
N ARG A 68 4.92 -10.12 8.30
CA ARG A 68 4.44 -11.39 7.70
C ARG A 68 3.45 -11.16 6.54
N LEU A 69 3.81 -10.28 5.60
CA LEU A 69 2.87 -9.70 4.63
C LEU A 69 2.11 -10.78 3.84
N ARG A 70 2.81 -11.77 3.28
CA ARG A 70 2.17 -12.88 2.54
C ARG A 70 1.15 -13.64 3.37
N MET A 71 1.44 -13.90 4.65
CA MET A 71 0.51 -14.58 5.55
C MET A 71 -0.76 -13.74 5.78
N ARG A 72 -0.61 -12.42 5.89
CA ARG A 72 -1.74 -11.49 6.08
C ARG A 72 -2.55 -11.26 4.80
N HIS A 73 -1.93 -11.43 3.64
CA HIS A 73 -2.59 -11.29 2.34
C HIS A 73 -3.14 -12.62 1.79
N ALA A 74 -2.72 -13.77 2.34
CA ALA A 74 -3.16 -15.10 1.92
C ALA A 74 -4.69 -15.35 1.95
N PRO A 75 -5.47 -14.77 2.88
CA PRO A 75 -6.93 -14.94 2.88
C PRO A 75 -7.65 -14.27 1.69
N TYR A 76 -6.99 -13.35 1.00
CA TYR A 76 -7.57 -12.61 -0.12
C TYR A 76 -7.14 -13.21 -1.45
N ARG A 77 -8.03 -13.22 -2.45
CA ARG A 77 -7.66 -13.53 -3.83
C ARG A 77 -6.98 -12.29 -4.43
N ILE A 78 -5.68 -12.39 -4.73
CA ILE A 78 -4.90 -11.30 -5.33
C ILE A 78 -4.26 -11.81 -6.62
N GLY A 79 -4.87 -11.47 -7.75
CA GLY A 79 -4.37 -11.71 -9.10
C GLY A 79 -3.73 -10.47 -9.72
N ALA A 80 -3.55 -10.51 -11.05
CA ALA A 80 -3.00 -9.39 -11.80
C ALA A 80 -3.92 -8.16 -11.77
N ALA A 81 -5.24 -8.36 -11.92
CA ALA A 81 -6.21 -7.30 -11.90
C ALA A 81 -6.22 -6.53 -10.56
N GLU A 82 -6.22 -7.23 -9.42
CA GLU A 82 -6.21 -6.59 -8.10
C GLU A 82 -4.89 -5.86 -7.84
N ARG A 83 -3.76 -6.43 -8.27
CA ARG A 83 -2.44 -5.77 -8.20
C ARG A 83 -2.45 -4.47 -9.02
N ASP A 84 -2.95 -4.51 -10.25
CA ASP A 84 -2.92 -3.36 -11.16
C ASP A 84 -3.87 -2.25 -10.70
N ALA A 85 -5.05 -2.60 -10.19
CA ALA A 85 -5.94 -1.64 -9.54
C ALA A 85 -5.29 -1.02 -8.30
N TRP A 86 -4.60 -1.81 -7.47
CA TRP A 86 -3.87 -1.30 -6.30
C TRP A 86 -2.76 -0.32 -6.72
N LEU A 87 -1.97 -0.68 -7.73
CA LEU A 87 -0.88 0.15 -8.25
C LEU A 87 -1.41 1.44 -8.89
N LEU A 88 -2.57 1.41 -9.55
CA LEU A 88 -3.20 2.60 -10.10
C LEU A 88 -3.47 3.65 -9.01
N HIS A 89 -4.12 3.26 -7.91
CA HIS A 89 -4.42 4.18 -6.81
C HIS A 89 -3.17 4.61 -6.06
N MET A 90 -2.23 3.69 -5.85
CA MET A 90 -0.98 4.01 -5.17
C MET A 90 -0.11 4.97 -6.01
N ARG A 91 -0.13 4.85 -7.35
CA ARG A 91 0.60 5.78 -8.22
C ARG A 91 0.06 7.20 -8.08
N ARG A 92 -1.27 7.35 -8.13
CA ARG A 92 -1.94 8.64 -7.93
C ARG A 92 -1.60 9.25 -6.58
N ALA A 93 -1.57 8.42 -5.54
CA ALA A 93 -1.20 8.85 -4.19
C ALA A 93 0.27 9.32 -4.10
N VAL A 94 1.21 8.61 -4.74
CA VAL A 94 2.62 9.03 -4.83
C VAL A 94 2.74 10.35 -5.58
N ASP A 95 2.02 10.51 -6.69
CA ASP A 95 2.00 11.75 -7.47
C ASP A 95 1.46 12.94 -6.67
N ALA A 96 0.44 12.72 -5.84
CA ALA A 96 -0.15 13.74 -4.99
C ALA A 96 0.80 14.27 -3.90
N LEU A 97 1.90 13.57 -3.61
CA LEU A 97 2.92 14.05 -2.67
C LEU A 97 3.84 15.11 -3.27
N ASP A 98 3.90 15.26 -4.59
CA ASP A 98 4.77 16.21 -5.31
C ASP A 98 6.24 16.16 -4.84
N LEU A 99 6.76 14.93 -4.71
CA LEU A 99 8.11 14.70 -4.22
C LEU A 99 9.17 14.97 -5.31
N PRO A 100 10.41 15.32 -4.91
CA PRO A 100 11.55 15.26 -5.82
C PRO A 100 11.63 13.91 -6.56
N PRO A 101 11.93 13.89 -7.87
CA PRO A 101 11.83 12.68 -8.70
C PRO A 101 12.57 11.46 -8.14
N GLN A 102 13.74 11.66 -7.53
CA GLN A 102 14.54 10.60 -6.93
C GLN A 102 13.87 9.97 -5.69
N LEU A 103 13.13 10.76 -4.90
CA LEU A 103 12.40 10.26 -3.73
C LEU A 103 11.12 9.55 -4.15
N ALA A 104 10.40 10.12 -5.13
CA ALA A 104 9.22 9.49 -5.74
C ALA A 104 9.58 8.13 -6.35
N ALA A 105 10.69 8.04 -7.09
CA ALA A 105 11.16 6.79 -7.69
C ALA A 105 11.51 5.74 -6.63
N ALA A 106 12.28 6.11 -5.59
CA ALA A 106 12.64 5.18 -4.52
C ALA A 106 11.40 4.63 -3.78
N LEU A 107 10.42 5.49 -3.51
CA LEU A 107 9.14 5.09 -2.90
C LEU A 107 8.37 4.14 -3.84
N TRP A 108 8.23 4.52 -5.10
CA TRP A 108 7.51 3.75 -6.12
C TRP A 108 8.12 2.37 -6.36
N ASP A 109 9.43 2.27 -6.54
CA ASP A 109 10.15 1.02 -6.81
C ASP A 109 9.91 -0.04 -5.73
N TYR A 110 9.76 0.38 -4.48
CA TYR A 110 9.40 -0.54 -3.40
C TYR A 110 7.94 -0.96 -3.48
N LEU A 111 7.01 0.01 -3.60
CA LEU A 111 5.57 -0.25 -3.60
C LEU A 111 5.18 -1.18 -4.76
N GLU A 112 5.75 -0.96 -5.94
CA GLU A 112 5.56 -1.80 -7.12
C GLU A 112 6.04 -3.23 -6.84
N ARG A 113 7.30 -3.42 -6.44
CA ARG A 113 7.83 -4.76 -6.12
C ARG A 113 7.03 -5.46 -5.03
N ALA A 114 6.58 -4.72 -4.01
CA ALA A 114 5.75 -5.26 -2.93
C ALA A 114 4.39 -5.74 -3.46
N ALA A 115 3.74 -4.97 -4.32
CA ALA A 115 2.46 -5.35 -4.95
C ALA A 115 2.61 -6.62 -5.79
N TYR A 116 3.64 -6.70 -6.64
CA TYR A 116 3.95 -7.93 -7.39
C TYR A 116 4.21 -9.12 -6.47
N PHE A 117 4.90 -8.92 -5.35
CA PHE A 117 5.19 -9.99 -4.39
C PHE A 117 3.96 -10.49 -3.63
N MET A 118 2.89 -9.69 -3.54
CA MET A 118 1.63 -10.06 -2.87
C MET A 118 0.69 -10.90 -3.73
N VAL A 119 0.88 -10.93 -5.06
CA VAL A 119 0.09 -11.78 -5.95
C VAL A 119 0.16 -13.25 -5.49
N ASN A 120 -1.01 -13.85 -5.35
CA ASN A 120 -1.17 -15.20 -4.82
C ASN A 120 -2.07 -16.10 -5.69
N VAL A 121 -2.63 -15.55 -6.77
CA VAL A 121 -3.30 -16.30 -7.83
C VAL A 121 -2.66 -15.98 -9.17
N MET A 122 -2.34 -17.03 -9.93
CA MET A 122 -2.01 -16.92 -11.35
C MET A 122 -3.32 -17.06 -12.13
N GLU A 123 -3.70 -16.07 -12.93
CA GLU A 123 -4.83 -16.24 -13.86
C GLU A 123 -4.46 -17.28 -14.93
N ASP A 124 -5.41 -18.15 -15.25
CA ASP A 124 -5.28 -19.17 -16.29
C ASP A 124 -5.46 -18.49 -17.66
N PRO A 125 -4.47 -18.51 -18.58
CA PRO A 125 -4.60 -17.90 -19.90
C PRO A 125 -5.71 -18.52 -20.79
N ALA A 126 -6.43 -19.54 -20.32
CA ALA A 126 -7.49 -20.22 -21.05
C ALA A 126 -8.94 -19.75 -20.78
N ALA A 127 -9.15 -18.71 -19.96
CA ALA A 127 -10.48 -18.13 -19.78
C ALA A 127 -10.71 -16.95 -20.74
N GLY A 128 -10.79 -17.26 -22.04
CA GLY A 128 -11.16 -16.36 -23.12
C GLY A 128 -12.16 -17.03 -24.07
#